data_AF-A0A0B1S0Y0-F1
#
_entry.id   AF-A0A0B1S0Y0-F1
#
_cell.length_a   1.000
_cell.length_b   1.000
_cell.length_c   1.000
_cell.angle_alpha   90.00
_cell.angle_beta   90.00
_cell.angle_gamma   90.00
#
_symmetry.space_group_name_H-M   'P 1'
#
loop_
_entity.id
_entity.type
_entity.pdbx_description
1 polymer ?
#
loop_
_entity_poly.entity_id
_entity_poly.type
_entity_poly.pdbx_seq_one_letter_code
_entity_poly.pdbx_strand_id
1 'polypeptide(L)'
;MLVILEIDVIVSENVTVLQQKFNRPLFGNVKTDHATYKKLDELLTFYNPDANEPEIYTPAWESAISSFVDAVMKTNVMKSAQQFLAGKGLASLDDYNFKAELMALWFTPYARGPSTGSSGFEALFAGEVQDGKVIRFANWYRLSQLEKQGLINYQEQKQAVSKTNFVHSVSPICISYKNLQICSK
;
A
#
# COMPACT_ATOMS: atom_id res chain seq x y z
N MET A 1 -0.35 -0.98 15.86
CA MET A 1 -1.64 -1.37 15.26
C MET A 1 -1.58 -1.02 13.79
N LEU A 2 -1.30 -1.99 12.92
CA LEU A 2 -1.38 -1.80 11.47
C LEU A 2 -2.87 -1.85 11.14
N VAL A 3 -3.46 -0.72 10.81
CA VAL A 3 -4.81 -0.68 10.24
C VAL A 3 -4.63 -0.89 8.75
N ILE A 4 -4.87 -2.12 8.29
CA ILE A 4 -5.00 -2.42 6.86
C ILE A 4 -6.40 -1.90 6.48
N LEU A 5 -6.45 -0.79 5.75
CA LEU A 5 -7.67 -0.39 5.06
C LEU A 5 -7.74 -1.24 3.79
N GLU A 6 -8.63 -2.23 3.77
CA GLU A 6 -8.97 -2.94 2.53
C GLU A 6 -9.66 -1.93 1.60
N ILE A 7 -9.00 -1.57 0.50
CA ILE A 7 -9.55 -0.74 -0.57
C ILE A 7 -9.85 -1.69 -1.74
N ASP A 8 -11.11 -2.09 -1.87
CA ASP A 8 -11.61 -2.82 -3.04
C ASP A 8 -11.94 -1.85 -4.19
N VAL A 9 -11.41 -2.12 -5.38
CA VAL A 9 -11.56 -1.26 -6.58
C VAL A 9 -12.89 -1.59 -7.30
N ILE A 10 -13.73 -0.58 -7.56
CA ILE A 10 -14.91 -0.71 -8.45
C ILE A 10 -14.72 0.19 -9.68
N VAL A 11 -14.85 -0.39 -10.86
CA VAL A 11 -15.12 0.35 -12.11
C VAL A 11 -16.65 0.35 -12.29
N SER A 12 -17.34 1.45 -11.94
CA SER A 12 -18.78 1.56 -12.19
C SER A 12 -19.03 2.36 -13.47
N GLU A 13 -19.70 1.76 -14.44
CA GLU A 13 -20.30 2.49 -15.56
C GLU A 13 -21.63 3.11 -15.11
N ASN A 14 -21.86 4.37 -15.51
CA ASN A 14 -23.12 5.12 -15.44
C ASN A 14 -23.62 5.64 -14.08
N VAL A 15 -22.76 6.31 -13.29
CA VAL A 15 -23.22 7.27 -12.27
C VAL A 15 -22.73 8.67 -12.65
N THR A 16 -23.64 9.64 -12.74
CA THR A 16 -23.27 11.06 -12.88
C THR A 16 -22.75 11.56 -11.54
N VAL A 17 -21.47 11.29 -11.26
CA VAL A 17 -20.79 11.72 -10.03
C VAL A 17 -20.45 13.21 -10.16
N LEU A 18 -21.03 14.05 -9.29
CA LEU A 18 -20.52 15.40 -9.09
C LEU A 18 -19.17 15.29 -8.35
N GLN A 19 -18.08 15.22 -9.11
CA GLN A 19 -16.72 15.21 -8.56
C GLN A 19 -16.42 16.58 -7.95
N GLN A 20 -16.57 16.72 -6.63
CA GLN A 20 -16.12 17.91 -5.93
C GLN A 20 -14.63 17.73 -5.59
N LYS A 21 -13.76 18.36 -6.38
CA LYS A 21 -12.33 18.43 -6.08
C LYS A 21 -12.16 19.19 -4.76
N PHE A 22 -11.67 18.53 -3.71
CA PHE A 22 -11.31 19.24 -2.49
C PHE A 22 -10.02 20.03 -2.73
N ASN A 23 -10.04 21.33 -2.39
CA ASN A 23 -8.86 22.19 -2.47
C ASN A 23 -7.94 22.06 -1.23
N ARG A 24 -8.10 20.99 -0.44
CA ARG A 24 -7.31 20.73 0.77
C ARG A 24 -6.79 19.29 0.76
N PRO A 25 -5.49 19.09 1.06
CA PRO A 25 -4.92 17.75 1.11
C PRO A 25 -5.56 16.94 2.24
N LEU A 26 -5.74 15.64 2.02
CA LEU A 26 -6.18 14.68 3.02
C LEU A 26 -5.15 14.55 4.15
N PHE A 27 -3.88 14.52 3.78
CA PHE A 27 -2.77 14.38 4.72
C PHE A 27 -2.16 15.76 5.01
N GLY A 28 -2.20 16.14 6.29
CA GLY A 28 -1.42 17.27 6.79
C GLY A 28 0.08 16.94 6.93
N ASN A 29 0.72 17.54 7.92
CA ASN A 29 2.13 17.25 8.22
C ASN A 29 2.30 15.85 8.83
N VAL A 30 2.61 14.87 7.98
CA VAL A 30 3.00 13.51 8.40
C VAL A 30 4.44 13.53 8.92
N LYS A 31 4.66 13.08 10.17
CA LYS A 31 6.00 12.89 10.75
C LYS A 31 6.62 11.59 10.25
N THR A 32 7.82 11.66 9.68
CA THR A 32 8.49 10.52 9.01
C THR A 32 9.93 10.32 9.50
N ASP A 33 10.28 10.89 10.65
CA ASP A 33 11.67 10.94 11.13
C ASP A 33 12.22 9.58 11.56
N HIS A 34 11.35 8.59 11.76
CA HIS A 34 11.72 7.24 12.19
C HIS A 34 12.48 6.47 11.09
N ALA A 35 13.50 5.70 11.49
CA ALA A 35 14.39 5.01 10.56
C ALA A 35 13.66 4.07 9.58
N THR A 36 12.56 3.44 10.02
CA THR A 36 11.74 2.57 9.15
C THR A 36 11.07 3.32 8.01
N TYR A 37 10.63 4.57 8.22
CA TYR A 37 10.04 5.38 7.16
C TYR A 37 11.09 5.77 6.12
N LYS A 38 12.28 6.17 6.57
CA LYS A 38 13.40 6.47 5.66
C LYS A 38 13.78 5.27 4.79
N LYS A 39 13.87 4.08 5.40
CA LYS A 39 14.16 2.84 4.65
C LYS A 39 13.02 2.41 3.75
N LEU A 40 11.77 2.64 4.14
CA LEU A 40 10.62 2.44 3.28
C LEU A 40 10.66 3.39 2.07
N ASP A 41 10.99 4.67 2.28
CA ASP A 41 11.11 5.66 1.20
C ASP A 41 12.21 5.26 0.21
N GLU A 42 13.39 4.90 0.70
CA GLU A 42 14.50 4.38 -0.12
C GLU A 42 14.04 3.18 -0.97
N LEU A 43 13.40 2.18 -0.35
CA LEU A 43 12.93 0.98 -1.03
C LEU A 43 11.84 1.27 -2.08
N LEU A 44 10.91 2.16 -1.78
CA LEU A 44 9.82 2.53 -2.69
C LEU A 44 10.30 3.22 -3.97
N THR A 45 11.55 3.71 -4.03
CA THR A 45 12.11 4.32 -5.25
C THR A 45 12.37 3.32 -6.38
N PHE A 46 12.49 2.02 -6.04
CA PHE A 46 12.74 0.98 -7.03
C PHE A 46 11.47 0.46 -7.72
N TYR A 47 10.30 0.67 -7.11
CA TYR A 47 9.03 0.12 -7.60
C TYR A 47 8.42 0.97 -8.72
N ASN A 48 8.16 0.34 -9.86
CA ASN A 48 7.22 0.84 -10.87
C ASN A 48 5.83 0.27 -10.55
N PRO A 49 4.77 1.08 -10.43
CA PRO A 49 3.44 0.56 -10.19
C PRO A 49 2.84 -0.24 -11.36
N ASP A 50 3.43 -0.27 -12.56
CA ASP A 50 2.88 -1.05 -13.68
C ASP A 50 3.08 -2.57 -13.48
N ALA A 51 2.01 -3.27 -13.12
CA ALA A 51 1.99 -4.71 -12.85
C ALA A 51 2.24 -5.58 -14.11
N ASN A 52 2.27 -4.97 -15.30
CA ASN A 52 2.66 -5.66 -16.54
C ASN A 52 4.18 -5.59 -16.77
N GLU A 53 4.91 -4.73 -16.06
CA GLU A 53 6.37 -4.67 -16.13
C GLU A 53 7.01 -5.58 -15.07
N PRO A 54 7.90 -6.50 -15.45
CA PRO A 54 8.56 -7.38 -14.49
C PRO A 54 9.57 -6.60 -13.63
N GLU A 55 9.56 -6.87 -12.33
CA GLU A 55 10.58 -6.38 -11.40
C GLU A 55 11.97 -6.94 -11.76
N ILE A 56 12.97 -6.06 -11.84
CA ILE A 56 14.38 -6.46 -12.06
C ILE A 56 15.16 -6.15 -10.79
N TYR A 57 15.37 -7.19 -9.97
CA TYR A 57 16.13 -7.10 -8.74
C TYR A 57 17.61 -6.83 -9.03
N THR A 58 18.05 -5.61 -8.69
CA THR A 58 19.46 -5.22 -8.72
C THR A 58 20.08 -5.41 -7.33
N PRO A 59 21.41 -5.52 -7.21
CA PRO A 59 22.07 -5.58 -5.90
C PRO A 59 21.72 -4.39 -4.98
N ALA A 60 21.48 -3.22 -5.56
CA ALA A 60 21.04 -2.04 -4.80
C ALA A 60 19.62 -2.20 -4.26
N TRP A 61 18.71 -2.78 -5.04
CA TRP A 61 17.35 -3.09 -4.60
C TRP A 61 17.34 -4.14 -3.50
N GLU A 62 18.08 -5.26 -3.68
CA GLU A 62 18.20 -6.31 -2.66
C GLU A 62 18.76 -5.75 -1.33
N SER A 63 19.75 -4.85 -1.43
CA SER A 63 20.30 -4.13 -0.28
C SER A 63 19.26 -3.21 0.40
N ALA A 64 18.43 -2.52 -0.38
CA ALA A 64 17.35 -1.69 0.14
C ALA A 64 16.27 -2.52 0.85
N ILE A 65 15.88 -3.68 0.29
CA ILE A 65 14.97 -4.65 0.92
C ILE A 65 15.54 -5.11 2.26
N SER A 66 16.77 -5.62 2.25
CA SER A 66 17.46 -6.11 3.44
C SER A 66 17.54 -5.03 4.52
N SER A 67 17.91 -3.81 4.14
CA SER A 67 18.01 -2.65 5.06
C SER A 67 16.65 -2.25 5.65
N PHE A 68 15.57 -2.33 4.87
CA PHE A 68 14.23 -2.07 5.34
C PHE A 68 13.78 -3.13 6.36
N VAL A 69 13.95 -4.42 6.04
CA VAL A 69 13.59 -5.52 6.95
C VAL A 69 14.39 -5.43 8.25
N ASP A 70 15.69 -5.12 8.19
CA ASP A 70 16.52 -4.91 9.37
C ASP A 70 16.01 -3.76 10.25
N ALA A 71 15.60 -2.64 9.64
CA ALA A 71 15.05 -1.51 10.37
C ALA A 71 13.71 -1.88 11.05
N VAL A 72 12.87 -2.68 10.39
CA VAL A 72 11.59 -3.16 10.93
C VAL A 72 11.81 -4.13 12.09
N MET A 73 12.70 -5.12 11.95
CA MET A 73 13.01 -6.11 12.99
C MET A 73 13.56 -5.49 14.27
N LYS A 74 14.25 -4.35 14.18
CA LYS A 74 14.75 -3.61 15.36
C LYS A 74 13.63 -3.00 16.22
N THR A 75 12.42 -2.82 15.68
CA THR A 75 11.31 -2.21 16.40
C THR A 75 10.73 -3.15 17.47
N ASN A 76 10.23 -2.57 18.56
CA ASN A 76 9.54 -3.35 19.60
C ASN A 76 8.31 -4.08 19.04
N VAL A 77 7.62 -3.48 18.07
CA VAL A 77 6.44 -4.08 17.43
C VAL A 77 6.81 -5.39 16.72
N MET A 78 7.89 -5.40 15.93
CA MET A 78 8.29 -6.60 15.21
C MET A 78 8.88 -7.66 16.15
N LYS A 79 9.62 -7.26 17.19
CA LYS A 79 10.09 -8.18 18.24
C LYS A 79 8.93 -8.89 18.95
N SER A 80 7.87 -8.15 19.30
CA SER A 80 6.66 -8.75 19.86
C SER A 80 5.95 -9.68 18.87
N ALA A 81 5.91 -9.33 17.59
CA ALA A 81 5.33 -10.18 16.55
C ALA A 81 6.10 -11.50 16.38
N GLN A 82 7.44 -11.44 16.33
CA GLN A 82 8.31 -12.61 16.26
C GLN A 82 8.09 -13.54 17.46
N GLN A 83 8.10 -12.98 18.69
CA GLN A 83 7.84 -13.75 19.91
C GLN A 83 6.47 -14.43 19.88
N PHE A 84 5.43 -13.70 19.44
CA PHE A 84 4.08 -14.25 19.32
C PHE A 84 4.01 -15.39 18.30
N LEU A 85 4.53 -15.19 17.09
CA LEU A 85 4.50 -16.19 16.01
C LEU A 85 5.31 -17.43 16.36
N ALA A 86 6.49 -17.24 16.96
CA ALA A 86 7.31 -18.37 17.38
C ALA A 86 6.68 -19.14 18.55
N GLY A 87 6.00 -18.45 19.49
CA GLY A 87 5.19 -19.10 20.52
C GLY A 87 4.01 -19.92 19.97
N LYS A 88 3.62 -19.69 18.71
CA LYS A 88 2.63 -20.49 17.97
C LYS A 88 3.27 -21.55 17.05
N GLY A 89 4.60 -21.65 17.00
CA GLY A 89 5.31 -22.53 16.09
C GLY A 89 5.21 -22.12 14.62
N LEU A 90 4.94 -20.85 14.33
CA LEU A 90 4.72 -20.32 12.97
C LEU A 90 5.92 -19.57 12.40
N ALA A 91 6.92 -19.27 13.22
CA ALA A 91 8.10 -18.50 12.83
C ALA A 91 9.29 -18.85 13.75
N SER A 92 10.50 -18.50 13.31
CA SER A 92 11.73 -18.69 14.08
C SER A 92 11.92 -17.63 15.17
N LEU A 93 12.46 -18.03 16.34
CA LEU A 93 13.00 -17.09 17.35
C LEU A 93 14.42 -16.59 17.00
N ASP A 94 15.14 -17.29 16.13
CA ASP A 94 16.42 -16.81 15.61
C ASP A 94 16.18 -15.71 14.57
N ASP A 95 16.83 -14.57 14.76
CA ASP A 95 16.64 -13.35 13.95
C ASP A 95 17.06 -13.55 12.50
N TYR A 96 18.10 -14.35 12.23
CA TYR A 96 18.54 -14.61 10.86
C TYR A 96 17.47 -15.40 10.09
N ASN A 97 16.95 -16.47 10.69
CA ASN A 97 15.88 -17.26 10.09
C ASN A 97 14.57 -16.46 9.98
N PHE A 98 14.20 -15.68 11.01
CA PHE A 98 13.00 -14.86 10.97
C PHE A 98 13.08 -13.79 9.87
N LYS A 99 14.26 -13.19 9.65
CA LYS A 99 14.49 -12.30 8.52
C LYS A 99 14.25 -13.01 7.19
N ALA A 100 14.77 -14.23 7.03
CA ALA A 100 14.56 -15.02 5.82
C ALA A 100 13.08 -15.34 5.59
N GLU A 101 12.33 -15.68 6.64
CA GLU A 101 10.88 -15.90 6.59
C GLU A 101 10.13 -14.63 6.14
N LEU A 102 10.48 -13.46 6.69
CA LEU A 102 9.91 -12.18 6.28
C LEU A 102 10.26 -11.84 4.82
N MET A 103 11.49 -12.11 4.40
CA MET A 103 11.93 -11.89 3.03
C MET A 103 11.15 -12.76 2.05
N ALA A 104 11.00 -14.05 2.36
CA ALA A 104 10.22 -14.98 1.55
C ALA A 104 8.74 -14.58 1.49
N LEU A 105 8.14 -14.20 2.62
CA LEU A 105 6.73 -13.83 2.69
C LEU A 105 6.40 -12.58 1.87
N TRP A 106 7.23 -11.55 1.97
CA TRP A 106 6.89 -10.24 1.42
C TRP A 106 7.50 -9.96 0.05
N PHE A 107 8.67 -10.52 -0.26
CA PHE A 107 9.46 -10.15 -1.42
C PHE A 107 9.67 -11.29 -2.43
N THR A 108 9.17 -12.50 -2.16
CA THR A 108 9.12 -13.52 -3.21
C THR A 108 8.05 -13.16 -4.24
N PRO A 109 8.41 -13.01 -5.53
CA PRO A 109 7.44 -12.73 -6.56
C PRO A 109 6.57 -13.97 -6.83
N TYR A 110 5.29 -13.74 -7.10
CA TYR A 110 4.35 -14.76 -7.53
C TYR A 110 3.68 -14.33 -8.84
N ALA A 111 3.33 -15.31 -9.67
CA ALA A 111 2.65 -15.07 -10.94
C ALA A 111 1.14 -14.95 -10.74
N ARG A 112 0.50 -14.06 -11.50
CA ARG A 112 -0.97 -13.96 -11.59
C ARG A 112 -1.37 -14.00 -13.06
N GLY A 113 -1.38 -15.21 -13.61
CA GLY A 113 -1.58 -15.45 -15.03
C GLY A 113 -0.25 -15.44 -15.79
N PRO A 114 -0.19 -14.86 -17.01
CA PRO A 114 1.01 -14.92 -17.85
C PRO A 114 2.16 -14.01 -17.38
N SER A 115 1.90 -13.03 -16.50
CA SER A 115 2.92 -12.14 -15.96
C SER A 115 3.47 -12.64 -14.62
N THR A 116 4.79 -12.83 -14.58
CA THR A 116 5.58 -13.02 -13.36
C THR A 116 6.08 -11.64 -12.95
N GLY A 117 5.75 -11.17 -11.75
CA GLY A 117 6.28 -9.87 -11.31
C GLY A 117 5.68 -9.25 -10.06
N SER A 118 4.65 -9.84 -9.45
CA SER A 118 4.02 -9.24 -8.26
C SER A 118 4.56 -9.80 -6.96
N SER A 119 4.80 -8.95 -5.97
CA SER A 119 5.18 -9.37 -4.61
C SER A 119 4.15 -8.93 -3.56
N GLY A 120 4.18 -9.54 -2.37
CA GLY A 120 3.31 -9.13 -1.27
C GLY A 120 3.58 -7.69 -0.83
N PHE A 121 4.85 -7.30 -0.88
CA PHE A 121 5.28 -5.94 -0.58
C PHE A 121 4.75 -4.94 -1.62
N GLU A 122 4.92 -5.23 -2.91
CA GLU A 122 4.42 -4.36 -3.97
C GLU A 122 2.91 -4.11 -3.82
N ALA A 123 2.15 -5.19 -3.73
CA ALA A 123 0.70 -5.19 -3.60
C ALA A 123 0.19 -4.28 -2.47
N LEU A 124 0.84 -4.35 -1.29
CA LEU A 124 0.37 -3.66 -0.10
C LEU A 124 0.99 -2.28 0.08
N PHE A 125 2.30 -2.14 -0.18
CA PHE A 125 3.10 -0.95 0.14
C PHE A 125 3.37 -0.05 -1.07
N ALA A 126 3.74 -0.60 -2.22
CA ALA A 126 4.07 0.19 -3.40
C ALA A 126 2.82 0.66 -4.15
N GLY A 127 1.83 -0.23 -4.25
CA GLY A 127 0.64 -0.08 -5.07
C GLY A 127 0.87 -0.53 -6.51
N GLU A 128 -0.19 -1.05 -7.12
CA GLU A 128 -0.16 -1.63 -8.46
C GLU A 128 -1.25 -1.05 -9.36
N VAL A 129 -0.86 -0.84 -10.61
CA VAL A 129 -1.66 -0.40 -11.74
C VAL A 129 -1.53 -1.45 -12.83
N GLN A 130 -2.64 -1.88 -13.40
CA GLN A 130 -2.67 -2.75 -14.56
C GLN A 130 -3.65 -2.18 -15.58
N ASP A 131 -3.22 -2.07 -16.84
CA ASP A 131 -4.05 -1.60 -17.96
C ASP A 131 -4.74 -0.26 -17.67
N GLY A 132 -4.02 0.68 -17.04
CA GLY A 132 -4.57 1.97 -16.65
C GLY A 132 -5.63 1.88 -15.55
N LYS A 133 -5.59 0.87 -14.68
CA LYS A 133 -6.46 0.78 -13.50
C LYS A 133 -5.62 0.44 -12.29
N VAL A 134 -5.82 1.15 -11.19
CA VAL A 134 -5.19 0.76 -9.92
C VAL A 134 -5.90 -0.51 -9.46
N ILE A 135 -5.15 -1.58 -9.22
CA ILE A 135 -5.70 -2.89 -8.84
C ILE A 135 -5.46 -3.21 -7.37
N ARG A 136 -4.40 -2.70 -6.75
CA ARG A 136 -4.16 -2.79 -5.29
C ARG A 136 -3.40 -1.57 -4.82
N PHE A 137 -3.92 -0.87 -3.82
CA PHE A 137 -3.20 0.22 -3.19
C PHE A 137 -3.82 0.58 -1.83
N ALA A 138 -3.17 0.20 -0.72
CA ALA A 138 -3.75 0.32 0.62
C ALA A 138 -2.85 1.03 1.65
N ASN A 139 -1.60 1.36 1.30
CA ASN A 139 -0.69 1.98 2.24
C ASN A 139 -0.94 3.50 2.37
N TRP A 140 -1.51 3.90 3.51
CA TRP A 140 -1.80 5.32 3.82
C TRP A 140 -0.55 6.21 3.74
N TYR A 141 0.63 5.67 4.07
CA TYR A 141 1.85 6.44 4.05
C TYR A 141 2.29 6.74 2.60
N ARG A 142 2.28 5.73 1.72
CA ARG A 142 2.49 5.90 0.28
C ARG A 142 1.46 6.84 -0.34
N LEU A 143 0.19 6.73 0.06
CA LEU A 143 -0.86 7.68 -0.31
C LEU A 143 -0.48 9.12 0.05
N SER A 144 0.00 9.34 1.27
CA SER A 144 0.43 10.67 1.72
C SER A 144 1.61 11.23 0.93
N GLN A 145 2.55 10.38 0.50
CA GLN A 145 3.68 10.81 -0.34
C GLN A 145 3.22 11.23 -1.72
N LEU A 146 2.37 10.43 -2.35
CA LEU A 146 1.84 10.71 -3.69
C LEU A 146 0.93 11.95 -3.69
N GLU A 147 0.16 12.19 -2.63
CA GLU A 147 -0.62 13.43 -2.47
C GLU A 147 0.28 14.65 -2.33
N LYS A 148 1.33 14.57 -1.50
CA LYS A 148 2.34 15.65 -1.38
C LYS A 148 3.04 15.97 -2.70
N GLN A 149 3.21 14.98 -3.57
CA GLN A 149 3.78 15.14 -4.92
C GLN A 149 2.75 15.65 -5.94
N GLY A 150 1.48 15.81 -5.57
CA GLY A 150 0.39 16.18 -6.48
C GLY A 150 0.00 15.08 -7.47
N LEU A 151 0.49 13.86 -7.27
CA LEU A 151 0.16 12.69 -8.08
C LEU A 151 -1.18 12.08 -7.70
N ILE A 152 -1.63 12.37 -6.47
CA ILE A 152 -2.90 11.94 -5.93
C ILE A 152 -3.74 13.11 -5.44
N ASN A 153 -5.06 13.01 -5.66
CA ASN A 153 -6.03 13.91 -5.03
C ASN A 153 -7.19 13.13 -4.45
N TYR A 154 -7.50 13.40 -3.17
CA TYR A 154 -8.67 12.88 -2.50
C TYR A 154 -9.96 13.52 -3.06
N GLN A 155 -10.97 12.70 -3.28
CA GLN A 155 -12.30 13.08 -3.69
C GLN A 155 -13.32 12.36 -2.78
N GLU A 156 -14.13 13.12 -2.06
CA GLU A 156 -15.32 12.53 -1.43
C GLU A 156 -16.39 12.34 -2.50
N GLN A 157 -16.93 11.13 -2.61
CA GLN A 157 -18.18 10.95 -3.33
C GLN A 157 -19.35 11.28 -2.40
N LYS A 158 -20.03 12.39 -2.67
CA LYS A 158 -21.34 12.65 -2.09
C LYS A 158 -22.38 11.85 -2.88
N GLN A 159 -22.87 10.77 -2.29
CA GLN A 159 -24.06 10.10 -2.83
C GLN A 159 -25.29 10.98 -2.56
N ALA A 160 -26.13 11.21 -3.57
CA ALA A 160 -27.44 11.83 -3.37
C ALA A 160 -28.35 10.80 -2.68
N VAL A 161 -28.34 10.78 -1.34
CA VAL A 161 -29.21 9.88 -0.56
C VAL A 161 -30.63 10.44 -0.61
N SER A 162 -31.59 9.68 -1.16
CA SER A 162 -33.01 10.01 -1.04
C SER A 162 -33.41 9.97 0.44
N LYS A 163 -34.20 10.95 0.91
CA LYS A 163 -34.49 11.24 2.33
C LYS A 163 -35.13 10.11 3.16
N THR A 164 -35.30 8.90 2.63
CA THR A 164 -36.11 7.85 3.25
C THR A 164 -35.34 6.77 4.01
N ASN A 165 -34.01 6.64 3.92
CA ASN A 165 -33.26 5.66 4.72
C ASN A 165 -31.87 6.17 5.13
N PHE A 166 -31.76 6.69 6.35
CA PHE A 166 -30.47 6.96 7.00
C PHE A 166 -29.87 5.64 7.47
N VAL A 167 -29.11 4.98 6.59
CA VAL A 167 -28.07 4.04 7.04
C VAL A 167 -26.80 4.87 7.13
N HIS A 168 -26.04 4.76 8.22
CA HIS A 168 -24.70 5.34 8.30
C HIS A 168 -23.80 4.69 7.23
N SER A 169 -23.82 5.20 6.00
CA SER A 169 -22.86 4.84 4.97
C SER A 169 -21.61 5.68 5.19
N VAL A 170 -20.49 5.04 5.48
CA VAL A 170 -19.19 5.68 5.32
C VAL A 170 -19.06 6.00 3.83
N SER A 171 -18.81 7.26 3.48
CA SER A 171 -18.67 7.64 2.08
C SER A 171 -17.44 6.95 1.47
N PRO A 172 -17.57 6.36 0.26
CA PRO A 172 -16.44 5.90 -0.53
C PRO A 172 -15.31 6.94 -0.59
N ILE A 173 -14.10 6.53 -0.19
CA ILE A 173 -12.88 7.31 -0.36
C ILE A 173 -12.44 7.14 -1.80
N CYS A 174 -12.49 8.21 -2.60
CA CYS A 174 -11.94 8.18 -3.94
C CYS A 174 -10.61 8.94 -4.03
N ILE A 175 -9.68 8.39 -4.80
CA ILE A 175 -8.33 8.90 -5.02
C ILE A 175 -8.09 8.90 -6.51
N SER A 176 -7.68 10.05 -7.07
CA SER A 176 -7.22 10.08 -8.46
C SER A 176 -5.71 9.87 -8.55
N TYR A 177 -5.18 8.89 -9.30
CA TYR A 177 -3.74 8.71 -9.57
C TYR A 177 -3.44 8.82 -11.06
N LYS A 178 -2.66 9.81 -11.50
CA LYS A 178 -2.28 9.99 -12.94
C LYS A 178 -3.44 9.73 -13.93
N ASN A 179 -4.56 10.44 -13.75
CA ASN A 179 -5.83 10.32 -14.49
C ASN A 179 -6.70 9.08 -14.22
N LEU A 180 -6.29 8.18 -13.33
CA LEU A 180 -7.07 7.01 -12.89
C LEU A 180 -7.86 7.33 -11.63
N GLN A 181 -9.01 6.69 -11.39
CA GLN A 181 -9.74 6.77 -10.12
C GLN A 181 -9.71 5.44 -9.37
N ILE A 182 -9.47 5.52 -8.06
CA ILE A 182 -9.60 4.46 -7.07
C ILE A 182 -10.74 4.88 -6.15
N CYS A 183 -11.67 4.01 -5.81
CA CYS A 183 -12.72 4.31 -4.83
C CYS A 183 -12.86 3.13 -3.87
N SER A 184 -12.86 3.38 -2.55
CA SER A 184 -13.22 2.37 -1.56
C SER A 184 -14.73 2.07 -1.64
N LYS A 185 -15.15 0.88 -1.21
CA LYS A 185 -16.56 0.58 -0.99
C LYS A 185 -17.19 1.48 0.08
#